data_AF-A0A7S2WJE4-F1
#
_entry.id   AF-A0A7S2WJE4-F1
#
_cell.length_a   1.000
_cell.length_b   1.000
_cell.length_c   1.000
_cell.angle_alpha   90.00
_cell.angle_beta   90.00
_cell.angle_gamma   90.00
#
_symmetry.space_group_name_H-M   'P 1'
#
loop_
_entity.id
_entity.type
_entity.pdbx_description
1 polymer ?
#
loop_
_entity_poly.entity_id
_entity_poly.type
_entity_poly.pdbx_seq_one_letter_code
_entity_poly.pdbx_strand_id
1 'polypeptide(L)'
;SDVMADLMDVAARTLVMGARLVYIIPSMTDFDAHQDLPRHECLKPVHICYQPLQIELGRRIVTLEKVLEYDPSRRHIYMSNIWLNGPSSAEKCANIRDRLLDAAKLKPGYEQKAAHRKQKRKATKDAKKKAKR
;
A
#
# COMPACT_ATOMS: atom_id res chain seq x y z
N SER A 1 -5.88 13.29 7.73
CA SER A 1 -6.15 13.37 6.29
C SER A 1 -5.68 12.06 5.67
N ASP A 2 -6.52 11.47 4.83
CA ASP A 2 -6.29 10.19 4.19
C ASP A 2 -6.19 10.43 2.68
N VAL A 3 -4.96 10.36 2.17
CA VAL A 3 -4.66 10.70 0.78
C VAL A 3 -5.42 9.80 -0.20
N MET A 4 -5.59 8.51 0.11
CA MET A 4 -6.30 7.60 -0.80
C MET A 4 -7.79 7.93 -0.83
N ALA A 5 -8.37 8.27 0.31
CA ALA A 5 -9.75 8.72 0.38
C ALA A 5 -9.97 10.00 -0.45
N ASP A 6 -9.12 11.01 -0.25
CA ASP A 6 -9.19 12.29 -0.96
C ASP A 6 -9.04 12.10 -2.49
N LEU A 7 -8.11 11.25 -2.94
CA LEU A 7 -7.91 10.95 -4.36
C LEU A 7 -9.11 10.24 -4.99
N MET A 8 -9.75 9.32 -4.25
CA MET A 8 -10.95 8.61 -4.72
C MET A 8 -12.15 9.56 -4.89
N ASP A 9 -12.36 10.49 -3.96
CA ASP A 9 -13.39 11.54 -4.06
C ASP A 9 -13.12 12.47 -5.26
N VAL A 10 -11.88 12.91 -5.45
CA VAL A 10 -11.49 13.73 -6.61
C VAL A 10 -11.73 12.99 -7.91
N ALA A 11 -11.35 11.71 -8.01
CA ALA A 11 -11.59 10.92 -9.22
C ALA A 11 -13.08 10.77 -9.52
N ALA A 12 -13.91 10.47 -8.52
CA ALA A 12 -15.36 10.35 -8.70
C ALA A 12 -16.00 11.65 -9.20
N ARG A 13 -15.53 12.80 -8.68
CA ARG A 13 -15.99 14.15 -9.06
C ARG A 13 -15.60 14.56 -10.47
N THR A 14 -14.39 14.19 -10.90
CA THR A 14 -13.75 14.80 -12.09
C THR A 14 -13.78 13.90 -13.32
N LEU A 15 -13.86 12.59 -13.14
CA LEU A 15 -13.95 11.66 -14.27
C LEU A 15 -15.31 11.79 -14.97
N VAL A 16 -15.32 11.65 -16.29
CA VAL A 16 -16.55 11.48 -17.07
C VAL A 16 -17.08 10.05 -16.93
N MET A 17 -18.36 9.82 -17.23
CA MET A 17 -18.97 8.48 -17.19
C MET A 17 -18.22 7.51 -18.13
N GLY A 18 -17.97 6.29 -17.64
CA GLY A 18 -17.20 5.26 -18.34
C GLY A 18 -15.68 5.47 -18.34
N ALA A 19 -15.17 6.58 -17.82
CA ALA A 19 -13.72 6.78 -17.70
C ALA A 19 -13.11 5.90 -16.60
N ARG A 20 -11.80 5.63 -16.72
CA ARG A 20 -11.08 4.70 -15.84
C ARG A 20 -10.07 5.40 -14.96
N LEU A 21 -10.09 5.03 -13.67
CA LEU A 21 -9.03 5.33 -12.72
C LEU A 21 -8.13 4.10 -12.59
N VAL A 22 -6.82 4.28 -12.74
CA VAL A 22 -5.85 3.23 -12.49
C VAL A 22 -4.88 3.69 -11.42
N TYR A 23 -4.67 2.85 -10.41
CA TYR A 23 -3.67 3.10 -9.36
C TYR A 23 -2.93 1.83 -8.98
N ILE A 24 -1.79 2.02 -8.33
CA ILE A 24 -0.94 0.93 -7.83
C ILE A 24 -0.86 1.07 -6.32
N ILE A 25 -1.14 -0.03 -5.61
CA ILE A 25 -1.03 -0.08 -4.15
C ILE A 25 -0.09 -1.22 -3.75
N PRO A 26 0.96 -0.94 -2.95
CA PRO A 26 1.77 -2.00 -2.36
C PRO A 26 0.91 -2.79 -1.37
N SER A 27 1.08 -4.11 -1.35
CA SER A 27 0.25 -5.00 -0.55
C SER A 27 1.07 -6.17 -0.02
N MET A 28 0.91 -6.45 1.27
CA MET A 28 1.47 -7.65 1.90
C MET A 28 0.66 -8.90 1.47
N THR A 29 1.16 -10.10 1.76
CA THR A 29 0.49 -11.36 1.39
C THR A 29 -0.86 -11.59 2.07
N ASP A 30 -1.09 -10.95 3.22
CA ASP A 30 -2.35 -11.01 3.99
C ASP A 30 -3.41 -10.00 3.51
N PHE A 31 -3.14 -9.28 2.41
CA PHE A 31 -4.04 -8.29 1.85
C PHE A 31 -5.15 -8.93 1.00
N ASP A 32 -6.40 -8.70 1.39
CA ASP A 32 -7.60 -9.10 0.64
C ASP A 32 -8.11 -7.94 -0.20
N ALA A 33 -8.05 -8.08 -1.53
CA ALA A 33 -8.50 -7.04 -2.44
C ALA A 33 -9.99 -6.70 -2.33
N HIS A 34 -10.83 -7.63 -1.87
CA HIS A 34 -12.25 -7.38 -1.68
C HIS A 34 -12.53 -6.61 -0.40
N GLN A 35 -11.66 -6.65 0.60
CA GLN A 35 -11.93 -5.98 1.88
C GLN A 35 -11.05 -4.75 2.10
N ASP A 36 -9.83 -4.78 1.58
CA ASP A 36 -8.79 -3.84 1.95
C ASP A 36 -8.54 -2.77 0.89
N LEU A 37 -9.15 -2.85 -0.30
CA LEU A 37 -9.07 -1.79 -1.29
C LEU A 37 -10.03 -0.64 -0.98
N PRO A 38 -9.64 0.62 -1.23
CA PRO A 38 -10.55 1.75 -1.13
C PRO A 38 -11.62 1.66 -2.23
N ARG A 39 -12.84 2.08 -1.88
CA ARG A 39 -14.03 2.01 -2.72
C ARG A 39 -14.69 3.37 -2.81
N HIS A 40 -15.53 3.55 -3.83
CA HIS A 40 -16.39 4.72 -3.96
C HIS A 40 -17.64 4.29 -4.74
N GLU A 41 -18.83 4.72 -4.35
CA GLU A 41 -20.08 4.26 -5.00
C GLU A 41 -20.10 4.54 -6.51
N CYS A 42 -19.58 5.71 -6.91
CA CYS A 42 -19.42 6.10 -8.32
C CYS A 42 -18.37 5.31 -9.11
N LEU A 43 -17.47 4.56 -8.46
CA LEU A 43 -16.34 3.87 -9.10
C LEU A 43 -16.40 2.36 -8.83
N LYS A 44 -16.50 1.53 -9.87
CA LYS A 44 -16.52 0.07 -9.73
C LYS A 44 -15.20 -0.56 -10.18
N PRO A 45 -14.63 -1.52 -9.42
CA PRO A 45 -13.48 -2.28 -9.88
C PRO A 45 -13.82 -3.11 -11.12
N VAL A 46 -12.97 -3.02 -12.13
CA VAL A 46 -13.06 -3.82 -13.36
C VAL A 46 -11.92 -4.83 -13.44
N HIS A 47 -10.70 -4.42 -13.06
CA HIS A 47 -9.54 -5.30 -13.02
C HIS A 47 -8.70 -5.08 -11.77
N ILE A 48 -8.19 -6.18 -11.23
CA ILE A 48 -7.25 -6.20 -10.11
C ILE A 48 -6.18 -7.23 -10.45
N CYS A 49 -4.95 -6.78 -10.63
CA CYS A 49 -3.81 -7.64 -10.93
C CYS A 49 -2.83 -7.61 -9.75
N TYR A 50 -2.39 -8.78 -9.28
CA TYR A 50 -1.35 -8.90 -8.26
C TYR A 50 0.00 -9.22 -8.90
N GLN A 51 1.02 -8.44 -8.56
CA GLN A 51 2.41 -8.71 -8.93
C GLN A 51 3.25 -8.95 -7.67
N PRO A 52 3.77 -10.18 -7.47
CA PRO A 52 4.69 -10.45 -6.38
C PRO A 52 6.04 -9.74 -6.63
N LEU A 53 6.61 -9.11 -5.59
CA LEU A 53 7.92 -8.48 -5.64
C LEU A 53 8.95 -9.22 -4.77
N GLN A 54 8.50 -9.71 -3.61
CA GLN A 54 9.22 -10.53 -2.66
C GLN A 54 8.26 -11.55 -2.05
N ILE A 55 8.74 -12.39 -1.13
CA ILE A 55 7.94 -13.46 -0.48
C ILE A 55 6.70 -12.87 0.21
N GLU A 56 6.85 -11.78 0.97
CA GLU A 56 5.79 -11.21 1.81
C GLU A 56 5.19 -9.93 1.23
N LEU A 57 5.71 -9.44 0.10
CA LEU A 57 5.36 -8.16 -0.49
C LEU A 57 5.11 -8.30 -1.98
N GLY A 58 3.97 -7.77 -2.40
CA GLY A 58 3.72 -7.49 -3.80
C GLY A 58 3.14 -6.09 -3.97
N ARG A 59 2.59 -5.89 -5.15
CA ARG A 59 1.80 -4.71 -5.48
C ARG A 59 0.58 -5.13 -6.28
N ARG A 60 -0.50 -4.37 -6.12
CA ARG A 60 -1.73 -4.54 -6.89
C ARG A 60 -1.92 -3.37 -7.82
N ILE A 61 -2.23 -3.66 -9.07
CA ILE A 61 -2.70 -2.67 -10.04
C ILE A 61 -4.21 -2.80 -10.08
N VAL A 62 -4.90 -1.72 -9.76
CA VAL A 62 -6.36 -1.67 -9.66
C VAL A 62 -6.88 -0.71 -10.71
N THR A 63 -7.84 -1.19 -11.50
CA THR A 63 -8.58 -0.40 -12.48
C THR A 63 -10.02 -0.29 -12.04
N LEU A 64 -10.48 0.95 -11.83
CA LEU A 64 -11.87 1.28 -11.55
C LEU A 64 -12.48 2.02 -12.74
N GLU A 65 -13.78 1.87 -12.95
CA GLU A 65 -14.54 2.59 -13.97
C GLU A 65 -15.62 3.44 -13.30
N LYS A 66 -15.82 4.67 -13.78
CA LYS A 66 -16.91 5.54 -13.30
C LYS A 66 -18.24 5.07 -13.88
N VAL A 67 -19.12 4.61 -13.00
CA VAL A 67 -20.41 4.00 -13.36
C VAL A 67 -21.62 4.76 -12.86
N LEU A 68 -21.44 5.75 -11.98
CA LEU A 68 -22.51 6.65 -11.51
C LEU A 68 -22.01 8.09 -11.50
N GLU A 69 -22.95 9.03 -11.66
CA GLU A 69 -22.65 10.44 -11.47
C GLU A 69 -22.37 10.76 -10.01
N TYR A 70 -21.53 11.77 -9.80
CA TYR A 70 -21.18 12.22 -8.46
C TYR A 70 -22.21 13.22 -7.95
N ASP A 71 -22.72 13.01 -6.75
CA ASP A 71 -23.61 13.94 -6.06
C ASP A 71 -22.86 14.70 -4.95
N PRO A 72 -22.62 16.01 -5.09
CA PRO A 72 -21.95 16.81 -4.06
C PRO A 72 -22.63 16.80 -2.69
N SER A 73 -23.95 16.61 -2.62
CA SER A 73 -24.67 16.54 -1.35
C SER A 73 -24.33 15.27 -0.55
N ARG A 74 -23.91 14.21 -1.24
CA ARG A 74 -23.59 12.90 -0.68
C ARG A 74 -22.11 12.73 -0.34
N ARG A 75 -21.29 13.77 -0.53
CA ARG A 75 -19.83 13.72 -0.28
C ARG A 75 -19.47 13.12 1.08
N HIS A 76 -20.18 13.51 2.14
CA HIS A 76 -19.91 13.01 3.49
C HIS A 76 -20.11 11.48 3.59
N ILE A 77 -21.12 10.92 2.91
CA ILE A 77 -21.40 9.48 2.84
C ILE A 77 -20.32 8.78 2.03
N TYR A 78 -19.92 9.36 0.90
CA TYR A 78 -18.84 8.79 0.09
C TYR A 78 -17.55 8.68 0.89
N MET A 79 -17.19 9.76 1.61
CA MET A 79 -15.98 9.82 2.40
C MET A 79 -15.98 8.84 3.59
N SER A 80 -17.13 8.61 4.23
CA SER A 80 -17.22 7.62 5.33
C SER A 80 -17.11 6.18 4.85
N ASN A 81 -17.49 5.90 3.60
CA ASN A 81 -17.62 4.54 3.07
C ASN A 81 -16.44 4.10 2.19
N ILE A 82 -15.35 4.88 2.14
CA ILE A 82 -14.21 4.54 1.28
C ILE A 82 -13.54 3.25 1.70
N TRP A 83 -13.33 3.06 3.00
CA TRP A 83 -12.73 1.84 3.53
C TRP A 83 -13.80 0.96 4.14
N LEU A 84 -13.94 -0.26 3.62
CA LEU A 84 -14.98 -1.19 4.08
C LEU A 84 -14.83 -1.51 5.58
N ASN A 85 -13.60 -1.73 6.04
CA ASN A 85 -13.29 -2.00 7.45
C ASN A 85 -12.68 -0.77 8.16
N GLY A 86 -12.95 0.43 7.63
CA GLY A 86 -12.44 1.67 8.20
C GLY A 86 -10.90 1.74 8.24
N PRO A 87 -10.31 2.32 9.30
CA PRO A 87 -8.86 2.55 9.40
C PRO A 87 -8.00 1.29 9.26
N SER A 88 -8.51 0.11 9.66
CA SER A 88 -7.78 -1.15 9.59
C SER A 88 -7.37 -1.53 8.16
N SER A 89 -8.25 -1.29 7.18
CA SER A 89 -7.93 -1.50 5.76
C SER A 89 -6.86 -0.53 5.25
N ALA A 90 -6.94 0.74 5.67
CA ALA A 90 -5.96 1.76 5.30
C ALA A 90 -4.56 1.42 5.88
N GLU A 91 -4.50 0.95 7.13
CA GLU A 91 -3.26 0.54 7.79
C GLU A 91 -2.54 -0.61 7.08
N LYS A 92 -3.27 -1.52 6.41
CA LYS A 92 -2.65 -2.60 5.64
C LYS A 92 -1.84 -2.09 4.44
N CYS A 93 -2.22 -0.92 3.91
CA CYS A 93 -1.54 -0.25 2.78
C CYS A 93 -0.52 0.80 3.25
N ALA A 94 -0.66 1.27 4.48
CA ALA A 94 0.26 2.22 5.10
C ALA A 94 1.41 1.50 5.82
N ASN A 95 2.45 2.25 6.19
CA ASN A 95 3.54 1.77 7.05
C ASN A 95 4.20 0.44 6.62
N ILE A 96 4.18 0.12 5.33
CA ILE A 96 4.63 -1.17 4.78
C ILE A 96 6.10 -1.45 5.12
N ARG A 97 6.91 -0.41 5.22
CA ARG A 97 8.31 -0.54 5.64
C ARG A 97 8.43 -1.17 7.03
N ASP A 98 7.63 -0.72 7.98
CA ASP A 98 7.68 -1.21 9.36
C ASP A 98 7.15 -2.64 9.43
N ARG A 99 6.04 -2.92 8.72
CA ARG A 99 5.51 -4.29 8.58
C ARG A 99 6.53 -5.26 8.00
N LEU A 100 7.29 -4.83 6.98
CA LEU A 100 8.37 -5.62 6.38
C LEU A 100 9.52 -5.87 7.36
N LEU A 101 9.88 -4.87 8.16
CA LEU A 101 10.92 -5.02 9.18
C LEU A 101 10.48 -6.02 10.26
N ASP A 102 9.22 -5.97 10.67
CA ASP A 102 8.67 -6.88 11.67
C ASP A 102 8.56 -8.31 11.13
N ALA A 103 8.06 -8.47 9.90
CA ALA A 103 8.06 -9.77 9.22
C ALA A 103 9.49 -10.33 9.06
N ALA A 104 10.47 -9.48 8.75
CA ALA A 104 11.86 -9.90 8.66
C ALA A 104 12.45 -10.37 10.00
N LYS A 105 12.05 -9.77 11.14
CA LYS A 105 12.48 -10.19 12.48
C LYS A 105 11.98 -11.59 12.85
N LEU A 106 10.80 -11.97 12.35
CA LEU A 106 10.19 -13.29 12.60
C LEU A 106 10.88 -14.42 11.82
N LYS A 107 11.73 -14.11 10.84
CA LYS A 107 12.39 -15.13 10.01
C LYS A 107 13.43 -15.93 10.81
N PRO A 108 13.52 -17.26 10.61
CA PRO A 108 14.51 -18.09 11.26
C PRO A 108 15.95 -17.57 11.02
N GLY A 109 16.72 -17.48 12.11
CA GLY A 109 18.11 -17.00 12.08
C GLY A 109 18.27 -15.50 11.80
N TYR A 110 17.22 -14.69 11.97
CA TYR A 110 17.30 -13.24 11.80
C TYR A 110 18.40 -12.62 12.67
N GLU A 111 18.47 -12.98 13.95
CA GLU A 111 19.46 -12.45 14.90
C GLU A 111 20.90 -12.78 14.50
N GLN A 112 21.16 -14.02 14.10
CA GLN A 112 22.47 -14.48 13.64
C GLN A 112 22.91 -13.72 12.39
N LYS A 113 22.01 -13.58 11.41
CA LYS A 113 22.25 -12.78 10.19
C LYS A 113 22.45 -11.30 10.54
N ALA A 114 21.72 -10.76 11.51
CA ALA A 114 21.85 -9.38 11.96
C ALA A 114 23.21 -9.13 12.63
N ALA A 115 23.65 -10.04 13.51
CA ALA A 115 24.97 -9.99 14.14
C ALA A 115 26.09 -10.05 13.09
N HIS A 116 26.00 -10.96 12.11
CA HIS A 116 26.94 -11.06 11.00
C HIS A 116 27.00 -9.75 10.17
N ARG A 117 25.84 -9.16 9.84
CA ARG A 117 25.78 -7.84 9.16
C ARG A 117 26.43 -6.73 9.98
N LYS A 118 26.25 -6.72 11.30
CA LYS A 118 26.86 -5.74 12.22
C LYS A 118 28.38 -5.86 12.24
N GLN A 119 28.90 -7.09 12.33
CA GLN A 119 30.34 -7.36 12.28
C GLN A 119 30.96 -6.90 10.95
N LYS A 120 30.34 -7.26 9.82
CA LYS A 120 30.82 -6.86 8.47
C LYS A 120 30.83 -5.33 8.29
N ARG A 121 29.81 -4.62 8.79
CA ARG A 121 29.77 -3.15 8.77
C ARG A 121 30.89 -2.52 9.60
N LYS A 122 31.17 -3.07 10.79
CA LYS A 122 32.27 -2.62 11.64
C LYS A 122 33.62 -2.79 10.94
N ALA A 123 33.89 -3.99 10.41
CA ALA A 123 35.12 -4.28 9.67
C ALA A 123 35.30 -3.35 8.46
N THR A 124 34.23 -3.08 7.70
CA THR A 124 34.26 -2.16 6.55
C THR A 124 34.57 -0.72 6.98
N LYS A 125 34.00 -0.26 8.10
CA LYS A 125 34.25 1.08 8.66
C LYS A 125 35.70 1.21 9.13
N ASP A 126 36.23 0.19 9.79
CA ASP A 126 37.60 0.17 10.28
C ASP A 126 38.61 0.14 9.13
N ALA A 127 38.36 -0.65 8.08
CA ALA A 127 39.17 -0.67 6.86
C ALA A 127 39.20 0.70 6.15
N LYS A 128 38.05 1.37 6.00
CA LYS A 128 37.97 2.73 5.45
C LYS A 128 38.72 3.75 6.30
N LYS A 129 38.69 3.61 7.63
CA LYS A 129 39.42 4.50 8.55
C LYS A 129 40.94 4.29 8.44
N LYS A 130 41.38 3.04 8.26
CA LYS A 130 42.79 2.69 8.06
C LYS A 130 43.33 3.19 6.72
N ALA A 131 42.53 3.14 5.65
CA ALA A 131 42.92 3.62 4.32
C ALA A 131 42.95 5.15 4.17
N LYS A 132 42.37 5.90 5.13
CA LYS A 132 42.40 7.37 5.17
C LYS A 132 43.54 7.92 6.05
N ARG A 133 44.27 7.05 6.75
CA ARG A 133 45.48 7.38 7.52
C ARG A 133 46.69 6.98 6.70
#